data_AF-A0A950L008-F1
#
_entry.id   AF-A0A950L008-F1
#
_cell.length_a   1.000
_cell.length_b   1.000
_cell.length_c   1.000
_cell.angle_alpha   90.00
_cell.angle_beta   90.00
_cell.angle_gamma   90.00
#
_symmetry.space_group_name_H-M   'P 1'
#
loop_
_entity.id
_entity.type
_entity.pdbx_description
1 polymer ?
#
loop_
_entity_poly.entity_id
_entity_poly.type
_entity_poly.pdbx_seq_one_letter_code
_entity_poly.pdbx_strand_id
1 'polypeptide(L)' 'DDSQRVVMLADWSLMSGQPAEPILTRSEAIKLPVSSRKSSEVVPTMSEAVAILSDRIAYAIYAENQNNMSMMAEH' A
#
# COMPACT_ATOMS: atom_id res chain seq x y z
N ASP A 1 13.51 -8.85 -21.49
CA ASP A 1 14.15 -9.34 -20.27
C ASP A 1 13.05 -9.79 -19.32
N ASP A 2 12.70 -11.08 -19.39
CA ASP A 2 11.61 -11.67 -18.61
C ASP A 2 12.16 -12.16 -17.26
N SER A 3 12.62 -11.22 -16.45
CA SER A 3 13.01 -11.51 -15.06
C SER A 3 11.79 -12.00 -14.28
N GLN A 4 11.99 -13.12 -13.58
CA GLN A 4 10.96 -13.70 -12.70
C GLN A 4 10.70 -12.73 -11.55
N ARG A 5 9.43 -12.57 -11.16
CA ARG A 5 9.03 -11.60 -10.14
C ARG A 5 7.75 -12.03 -9.43
N VAL A 6 7.63 -11.63 -8.18
CA VAL A 6 6.34 -11.54 -7.49
C VAL A 6 5.70 -10.21 -7.85
N VAL A 7 4.42 -10.26 -8.23
CA VAL A 7 3.61 -9.06 -8.50
C VAL A 7 2.44 -9.07 -7.54
N MET A 8 2.35 -8.03 -6.70
CA MET A 8 1.19 -7.78 -5.87
C MET A 8 0.44 -6.58 -6.43
N LEU A 9 -0.86 -6.77 -6.67
CA LEU A 9 -1.80 -5.74 -7.10
C LEU A 9 -2.78 -5.51 -5.97
N ALA A 10 -3.00 -4.26 -5.60
CA ALA A 10 -3.90 -3.91 -4.52
C ALA A 10 -4.69 -2.64 -4.85
N ASP A 11 -6.00 -2.72 -4.62
CA ASP A 11 -6.89 -1.57 -4.58
C ASP A 11 -7.37 -1.41 -3.14
N TRP A 12 -7.27 -0.20 -2.59
CA TRP A 12 -7.66 0.06 -1.21
C TRP A 12 -8.27 1.47 -1.06
N SER A 13 -9.11 1.63 -0.04
CA SER A 13 -9.70 2.92 0.30
C SER A 13 -9.67 3.16 1.79
N LEU A 14 -9.31 4.39 2.19
CA LEU A 14 -9.46 4.89 3.54
C LEU A 14 -10.84 5.54 3.66
N MET A 15 -11.61 5.12 4.66
CA MET A 15 -12.97 5.55 4.89
C MET A 15 -13.04 6.39 6.18
N SER A 16 -13.90 7.41 6.23
CA SER A 16 -14.14 8.21 7.43
C SER A 16 -15.62 8.55 7.60
N GLY A 17 -16.04 8.87 8.83
CA GLY A 17 -17.39 9.33 9.15
C GLY A 17 -18.46 8.25 9.34
N GLN A 18 -19.69 8.73 9.56
CA GLN A 18 -20.93 7.95 9.66
C GLN A 18 -22.03 8.70 8.87
N PRO A 19 -22.50 8.18 7.72
CA PRO A 19 -22.05 6.94 7.06
C PRO A 19 -20.58 7.05 6.58
N ALA A 20 -19.93 5.90 6.39
CA ALA A 20 -18.54 5.85 5.97
C ALA A 20 -18.39 6.29 4.50
N GLU A 21 -17.62 7.35 4.26
CA GLU A 21 -17.31 7.85 2.92
C GLU A 21 -15.81 7.71 2.63
N PRO A 22 -15.43 7.40 1.37
CA PRO A 22 -14.03 7.29 0.99
C PRO A 22 -13.37 8.66 1.00
N ILE A 23 -12.32 8.81 1.80
CA ILE A 23 -11.49 10.03 1.83
C ILE A 23 -10.25 9.88 0.97
N LEU A 24 -9.81 8.65 0.72
CA LEU A 24 -8.70 8.35 -0.17
C LEU A 24 -8.90 6.97 -0.81
N THR A 25 -8.70 6.88 -2.12
CA THR A 25 -8.67 5.62 -2.86
C THR A 25 -7.37 5.54 -3.65
N ARG A 26 -6.69 4.40 -3.59
CA ARG A 26 -5.45 4.16 -4.33
C ARG A 26 -5.42 2.76 -4.93
N SER A 27 -4.77 2.68 -6.09
CA SER A 27 -4.41 1.46 -6.78
C SER A 27 -2.89 1.35 -6.83
N GLU A 28 -2.34 0.21 -6.43
CA GLU A 28 -0.90 0.01 -6.33
C GLU A 28 -0.45 -1.31 -6.94
N ALA A 29 0.75 -1.27 -7.51
CA ALA A 29 1.45 -2.45 -7.98
C ALA A 29 2.85 -2.50 -7.37
N ILE A 30 3.16 -3.58 -6.66
CA ILE A 30 4.48 -3.87 -6.12
C ILE A 30 5.07 -5.04 -6.91
N LYS A 31 6.26 -4.83 -7.46
CA LYS A 31 6.96 -5.81 -8.30
C LYS A 31 8.33 -6.08 -7.66
N LEU A 32 8.51 -7.28 -7.14
CA LEU A 32 9.76 -7.70 -6.51
C LEU A 32 10.41 -8.82 -7.33
N PRO A 33 11.70 -8.70 -7.69
CA PRO A 33 12.38 -9.74 -8.45
C PRO A 33 12.54 -11.01 -7.61
N VAL A 34 12.51 -12.16 -8.29
CA VAL A 34 12.94 -13.45 -7.73
C VAL A 34 13.89 -14.13 -8.71
N SER A 35 14.85 -14.86 -8.17
CA SER A 35 15.86 -15.62 -8.91
C SER A 35 15.34 -17.00 -9.32
N SER A 36 14.34 -17.52 -8.61
CA SER A 36 13.70 -18.80 -8.90
C SER A 36 12.22 -18.82 -8.51
N ARG A 37 11.49 -19.83 -9.00
CA ARG A 37 10.09 -20.11 -8.62
C ARG A 37 9.94 -21.02 -7.40
N LYS A 38 11.02 -21.23 -6.63
CA LYS A 38 10.97 -22.08 -5.44
C LYS A 38 10.14 -21.38 -4.36
N SER A 39 9.29 -22.14 -3.66
CA SER A 39 8.46 -21.61 -2.57
C SER A 39 9.29 -20.96 -1.47
N SER A 40 10.49 -21.49 -1.21
CA SER A 40 11.47 -20.94 -0.25
C SER A 40 11.93 -19.51 -0.59
N GLU A 41 11.75 -19.07 -1.83
CA GLU A 41 12.06 -17.71 -2.27
C GLU A 41 10.78 -16.89 -2.49
N VAL A 42 9.81 -17.46 -3.21
CA VAL A 42 8.55 -16.77 -3.55
C VAL A 42 7.76 -16.37 -2.31
N VAL A 43 7.62 -17.24 -1.31
CA VAL A 43 6.80 -16.95 -0.11
C VAL A 43 7.38 -15.81 0.71
N PRO A 44 8.68 -15.78 1.06
CA PRO A 44 9.29 -14.61 1.67
C PRO A 44 9.10 -13.32 0.86
N THR A 45 9.28 -13.37 -0.46
CA THR A 45 9.10 -12.19 -1.33
C THR A 45 7.63 -11.71 -1.37
N MET A 46 6.66 -12.61 -1.28
CA MET A 46 5.25 -12.24 -1.12
C MET A 46 5.02 -11.51 0.21
N SER A 47 5.58 -12.02 1.31
CA SER A 47 5.50 -11.37 2.62
C SER A 47 6.14 -9.97 2.61
N GLU A 48 7.27 -9.82 1.92
CA GLU A 48 7.92 -8.52 1.72
C GLU A 48 7.02 -7.56 0.95
N ALA A 49 6.38 -8.01 -0.14
CA ALA A 49 5.43 -7.18 -0.88
C ALA A 49 4.29 -6.68 0.02
N VAL A 50 3.71 -7.56 0.85
CA VAL A 50 2.66 -7.20 1.82
C VAL A 50 3.16 -6.18 2.85
N ALA A 51 4.39 -6.34 3.34
CA ALA A 51 5.00 -5.40 4.28
C ALA A 51 5.16 -4.01 3.66
N ILE A 52 5.63 -3.94 2.40
CA ILE A 52 5.76 -2.69 1.65
C ILE A 52 4.39 -2.00 1.48
N LEU A 53 3.35 -2.74 1.09
CA LEU A 53 2.01 -2.16 0.96
C LEU A 53 1.49 -1.65 2.30
N SER A 54 1.70 -2.42 3.38
CA SER A 54 1.28 -2.03 4.73
C SER A 54 1.93 -0.71 5.15
N ASP A 55 3.23 -0.55 4.90
CA ASP A 55 3.96 0.68 5.20
C ASP A 55 3.43 1.87 4.39
N ARG A 56 3.14 1.68 3.10
CA ARG A 56 2.55 2.73 2.24
C ARG A 56 1.16 3.15 2.68
N ILE A 57 0.31 2.20 3.07
CA ILE A 57 -1.02 2.48 3.62
C ILE A 57 -0.88 3.29 4.92
N ALA A 58 -0.01 2.86 5.84
CA ALA A 58 0.22 3.57 7.10
C ALA A 58 0.75 5.00 6.86
N TYR A 59 1.68 5.17 5.94
CA TYR A 59 2.18 6.49 5.55
C TYR A 59 1.07 7.36 4.95
N ALA A 60 0.24 6.82 4.06
CA ALA A 60 -0.86 7.56 3.46
C ALA A 60 -1.90 8.01 4.51
N ILE A 61 -2.21 7.17 5.49
CA ILE A 61 -3.05 7.54 6.64
C ILE A 61 -2.41 8.68 7.44
N TYR A 62 -1.11 8.59 7.73
CA TYR A 62 -0.40 9.66 8.45
C TYR A 62 -0.43 10.98 7.68
N ALA A 63 -0.14 10.95 6.37
CA ALA A 63 -0.14 12.14 5.53
C ALA A 63 -1.53 12.80 5.45
N GLU A 64 -2.59 11.99 5.33
CA GLU A 64 -3.97 12.49 5.30
C GLU A 64 -4.35 13.19 6.62
N ASN A 65 -3.94 12.62 7.76
CA ASN A 65 -4.16 13.24 9.06
C ASN A 65 -3.41 14.58 9.20
N GLN A 66 -2.20 14.70 8.67
CA GLN A 66 -1.44 15.97 8.70
C GLN A 66 -2.12 17.05 7.85
N ASN A 67 -2.55 16.71 6.64
CA ASN A 67 -3.27 17.65 5.76
C ASN A 67 -4.53 18.20 6.44
N ASN A 68 -5.30 17.33 7.10
CA ASN A 68 -6.50 17.73 7.83
C ASN A 68 -6.20 18.67 9.00
N MET A 69 -5.14 18.41 9.77
CA MET A 69 -4.74 19.31 10.87
C MET A 69 -4.26 20.68 10.36
N SER A 70 -3.53 20.72 9.24
CA SER A 70 -3.11 21.99 8.63
C SER A 70 -4.30 22.83 8.18
N MET A 71 -5.29 22.23 7.52
CA MET A 71 -6.50 22.95 7.10
C MET A 71 -7.32 23.51 8.28
N MET A 72 -7.35 22.81 9.42
CA MET A 72 -8.03 23.30 10.63
C MET A 72 -7.29 24.44 11.33
N ALA A 73 -5.98 24.58 11.14
CA ALA A 73 -5.17 25.64 11.75
C ALA A 73 -5.21 26.97 10.97
N GLU A 74 -5.69 26.95 9.73
CA GLU A 74 -5.82 28.12 8.84
C GLU A 74 -7.21 28.79 8.92
N HIS A 75 -8.07 28.37 9.85
CA HIS A 75 -9.40 28.90 10.13
C HIS A 75 -9.54 29.37 11.58
#